data_AF-A0A7X8AJ54-F1
#
_entry.id   AF-A0A7X8AJ54-F1
#
_cell.length_a   1.000
_cell.length_b   1.000
_cell.length_c   1.000
_cell.angle_alpha   90.00
_cell.angle_beta   90.00
_cell.angle_gamma   90.00
#
_symmetry.space_group_name_H-M   'P 1'
#
loop_
_entity.id
_entity.type
_entity.pdbx_description
1 polymer ?
#
loop_
_entity_poly.entity_id
_entity_poly.type
_entity_poly.pdbx_seq_one_letter_code
_entity_poly.pdbx_strand_id
1 'polypeptide(L)'
;CVRECAFLEKYKGYPKIYARQIYNNFAIVRGSHSANKMINSCALCGLCEVLCPNDFSMADLCRFAREQMVERNIMPPSVHEFALLDMEHANSPRSSGFRSGTKTTQAIFFPGCQLAGAMPDQTERVANFLEEMFDGKMGILLGCCGAPAWWAGRLDKLEEVIKNIEKTVESAGNPTLILACSSCNEVFKNFMPNLSRVSLWQVLLEKGLPETRPAAETLALHDPCTTRHEKEWRESIRKILQIVGQPYEELVFGGETTRCCGYGGLQVMADPDLAREGVSRRLQESENDFLTYCAMCRESLSGSGKMVFHLLDILFPPPAEKKRAGFSKRQQNRELLRTKLLGSCDIPTEPWDDLPISVSDRVREKLEERHILDSDIKQTLWKASSMGRYLISPEGTKLACSRIGNVNFWVEYREDDQSFTIINAWSHRMIMELMT
;
A
#
# COMPACT_ATOMS: atom_id res chain seq x y z
N CYS A 1 25.30 1.88 -8.42
CA CYS A 1 23.84 2.15 -8.45
C CYS A 1 23.12 1.66 -9.71
N VAL A 2 23.56 1.96 -10.95
CA VAL A 2 22.81 1.62 -12.18
C VAL A 2 22.53 0.12 -12.34
N ARG A 3 23.54 -0.74 -12.12
CA ARG A 3 23.40 -2.22 -12.21
C ARG A 3 22.41 -2.79 -11.19
N GLU A 4 22.29 -2.17 -10.02
CA GLU A 4 21.52 -2.67 -8.89
C GLU A 4 20.09 -2.11 -8.82
N CYS A 5 19.74 -1.21 -9.74
CA CYS A 5 18.46 -0.53 -9.75
C CYS A 5 17.76 -0.75 -11.10
N ALA A 6 16.70 -1.57 -11.10
CA ALA A 6 15.92 -1.86 -12.32
C ALA A 6 15.45 -0.59 -13.04
N PHE A 7 15.08 0.45 -12.28
CA PHE A 7 14.69 1.75 -12.83
C PHE A 7 15.83 2.39 -13.63
N LEU A 8 17.03 2.50 -13.04
CA LEU A 8 18.16 3.14 -13.71
C LEU A 8 18.65 2.34 -14.91
N GLU A 9 18.59 1.01 -14.82
CA GLU A 9 18.94 0.13 -15.92
C GLU A 9 17.96 0.23 -17.09
N LYS A 10 16.65 0.23 -16.82
CA LYS A 10 15.59 0.36 -17.86
C LYS A 10 15.75 1.60 -18.71
N TYR A 11 16.03 2.74 -18.08
CA TYR A 11 16.16 4.03 -18.77
C TYR A 11 17.59 4.29 -19.31
N LYS A 12 18.53 3.35 -19.12
CA LYS A 12 19.87 3.28 -19.75
C LYS A 12 20.72 4.56 -19.66
N GLY A 13 20.51 5.37 -18.64
CA GLY A 13 21.22 6.61 -18.35
C GLY A 13 21.87 6.61 -16.96
N TYR A 14 22.76 7.58 -16.74
CA TYR A 14 23.34 7.86 -15.42
C TYR A 14 22.68 9.09 -14.79
N PRO A 15 22.69 9.23 -13.45
CA PRO A 15 21.92 10.26 -12.73
C PRO A 15 22.02 11.70 -13.28
N LYS A 16 23.21 12.12 -13.71
CA LYS A 16 23.44 13.45 -14.31
C LYS A 16 22.67 13.67 -15.63
N ILE A 17 22.49 12.64 -16.47
CA ILE A 17 21.62 12.75 -17.66
C ILE A 17 20.17 12.93 -17.24
N TYR A 18 19.70 12.17 -16.26
CA TYR A 18 18.32 12.25 -15.78
C TYR A 18 18.01 13.62 -15.16
N ALA A 19 18.92 14.20 -14.39
CA ALA A 19 18.77 15.56 -13.89
C ALA A 19 18.55 16.58 -15.03
N ARG A 20 19.32 16.47 -16.11
CA ARG A 20 19.13 17.33 -17.30
C ARG A 20 17.81 17.04 -18.01
N GLN A 21 17.41 15.78 -18.16
CA GLN A 21 16.14 15.42 -18.79
C GLN A 21 14.94 15.92 -17.98
N ILE A 22 14.98 15.80 -16.66
CA ILE A 22 13.95 16.29 -15.74
C ILE A 22 13.87 17.82 -15.82
N TYR A 23 15.00 18.52 -15.77
CA TYR A 23 15.05 19.97 -15.97
C TYR A 23 14.43 20.39 -17.32
N ASN A 24 14.83 19.73 -18.41
CA ASN A 24 14.28 20.00 -19.73
C ASN A 24 12.76 19.72 -19.80
N ASN A 25 12.27 18.69 -19.10
CA ASN A 25 10.85 18.38 -19.04
C ASN A 25 10.02 19.50 -18.40
N PHE A 26 10.62 20.26 -17.47
CA PHE A 26 10.01 21.44 -16.84
C PHE A 26 10.13 22.73 -17.66
N ALA A 27 11.13 22.83 -18.53
CA ALA A 27 11.32 24.00 -19.40
C ALA A 27 10.32 24.03 -20.58
N ILE A 28 9.65 22.90 -20.87
CA ILE A 28 8.64 22.82 -21.93
C ILE A 28 7.34 23.47 -21.44
N VAL A 29 6.97 24.60 -22.05
CA VAL A 29 5.73 25.34 -21.75
C VAL A 29 4.53 24.78 -22.53
N ARG A 30 4.76 24.26 -23.74
CA ARG A 30 3.76 23.57 -24.59
C ARG A 30 4.45 22.42 -25.33
N GLY A 31 3.90 21.21 -25.27
CA GLY A 31 4.44 20.05 -25.98
C GLY A 31 4.39 18.74 -25.17
N SER A 32 5.00 17.69 -25.71
CA SER A 32 5.03 16.38 -25.07
C SER A 32 6.09 16.31 -23.96
N HIS A 33 5.64 16.13 -22.72
CA HIS A 33 6.51 15.87 -21.57
C HIS A 33 7.00 14.41 -21.57
N SER A 34 8.03 14.12 -22.35
CA SER A 34 8.53 12.76 -22.58
C SER A 34 9.13 12.08 -21.35
N ALA A 35 9.52 12.86 -20.32
CA ALA A 35 10.11 12.32 -19.09
C ALA A 35 9.07 11.92 -18.04
N ASN A 36 7.78 12.21 -18.23
CA ASN A 36 6.74 11.97 -17.22
C ASN A 36 6.69 10.51 -16.76
N LYS A 37 6.73 9.55 -17.70
CA LYS A 37 6.73 8.12 -17.34
C LYS A 37 7.94 7.76 -16.49
N MET A 38 9.14 8.20 -16.90
CA MET A 38 10.38 7.98 -16.15
C MET A 38 10.31 8.57 -14.74
N ILE A 39 9.93 9.83 -14.58
CA ILE A 39 9.84 10.50 -13.26
C ILE A 39 8.92 9.72 -12.32
N ASN A 40 7.77 9.26 -12.81
CA ASN A 40 6.79 8.51 -12.03
C ASN A 40 7.15 7.03 -11.84
N SER A 41 8.12 6.49 -12.60
CA SER A 41 8.57 5.09 -12.50
C SER A 41 9.56 4.83 -11.35
N CYS A 42 10.07 5.84 -10.66
CA CYS A 42 10.98 5.63 -9.53
C CYS A 42 10.23 5.15 -8.27
N ALA A 43 10.66 4.05 -7.64
CA ALA A 43 10.09 3.59 -6.37
C ALA A 43 10.51 4.40 -5.12
N LEU A 44 11.34 5.44 -5.28
CA LEU A 44 11.83 6.31 -4.20
C LEU A 44 12.57 5.57 -3.06
N CYS A 45 13.19 4.42 -3.34
CA CYS A 45 13.74 3.52 -2.31
C CYS A 45 15.13 3.88 -1.75
N GLY A 46 15.77 4.93 -2.26
CA GLY A 46 17.09 5.41 -1.83
C GLY A 46 18.31 4.51 -2.15
N LEU A 47 18.14 3.28 -2.67
CA LEU A 47 19.29 2.38 -2.93
C LEU A 47 20.35 3.02 -3.84
N CYS A 48 19.91 3.82 -4.82
CA CYS A 48 20.82 4.47 -5.75
C CYS A 48 21.82 5.40 -5.07
N GLU A 49 21.41 6.05 -3.98
CA GLU A 49 22.20 7.01 -3.21
C GLU A 49 23.28 6.28 -2.41
N VAL A 50 22.89 5.25 -1.66
CA VAL A 50 23.81 4.40 -0.88
C VAL A 50 24.88 3.74 -1.74
N LEU A 51 24.55 3.42 -2.99
CA LEU A 51 25.51 2.83 -3.94
C LEU A 51 26.21 3.87 -4.83
N CYS A 52 25.98 5.16 -4.64
CA CYS A 52 26.60 6.21 -5.44
C CYS A 52 27.88 6.70 -4.75
N PRO A 53 29.04 6.71 -5.43
CA PRO A 53 30.26 7.30 -4.86
C PRO A 53 30.18 8.82 -4.58
N ASN A 54 29.10 9.48 -5.03
CA ASN A 54 28.89 10.93 -4.86
C ASN A 54 27.58 11.22 -4.11
N ASP A 55 27.00 10.23 -3.41
CA ASP A 55 25.78 10.38 -2.59
C ASP A 55 24.59 11.01 -3.36
N PHE A 56 24.43 10.66 -4.64
CA PHE A 56 23.38 11.23 -5.47
C PHE A 56 22.05 10.48 -5.33
N SER A 57 21.03 11.16 -4.80
CA SER A 57 19.68 10.60 -4.63
C SER A 57 18.78 10.79 -5.84
N MET A 58 18.58 9.73 -6.62
CA MET A 58 17.51 9.72 -7.64
C MET A 58 16.12 9.69 -7.01
N ALA A 59 15.99 9.19 -5.77
CA ALA A 59 14.73 9.23 -5.04
C ALA A 59 14.31 10.68 -4.80
N ASP A 60 15.19 11.51 -4.23
CA ASP A 60 14.88 12.92 -3.97
C ASP A 60 14.66 13.72 -5.26
N LEU A 61 15.50 13.50 -6.28
CA LEU A 61 15.33 14.16 -7.57
C LEU A 61 13.97 13.84 -8.20
N CYS A 62 13.57 12.56 -8.23
CA CYS A 62 12.29 12.16 -8.79
C CYS A 62 11.10 12.62 -7.93
N ARG A 63 11.23 12.65 -6.59
CA ARG A 63 10.18 13.16 -5.70
C ARG A 63 9.96 14.65 -5.90
N PHE A 64 11.04 15.45 -5.84
CA PHE A 64 11.00 16.88 -6.16
C PHE A 64 10.38 17.12 -7.54
N ALA A 65 10.76 16.30 -8.53
CA ALA A 65 10.20 16.42 -9.85
C ALA A 65 8.67 16.21 -9.88
N ARG A 66 8.13 15.25 -9.12
CA ARG A 66 6.69 15.01 -9.01
C ARG A 66 5.97 16.18 -8.34
N GLU A 67 6.53 16.72 -7.27
CA GLU A 67 6.01 17.91 -6.58
C GLU A 67 5.89 19.09 -7.55
N GLN A 68 6.96 19.35 -8.33
CA GLN A 68 6.95 20.40 -9.36
C GLN A 68 5.94 20.14 -10.46
N MET A 69 5.71 18.88 -10.85
CA MET A 69 4.68 18.53 -11.83
C MET A 69 3.27 18.80 -11.32
N VAL A 70 3.01 18.53 -10.03
CA VAL A 70 1.74 18.83 -9.37
C VAL A 70 1.53 20.34 -9.29
N GLU A 71 2.50 21.08 -8.75
CA GLU A 71 2.43 22.54 -8.54
C GLU A 71 2.16 23.29 -9.86
N ARG A 72 2.75 22.83 -10.96
CA ARG A 72 2.59 23.43 -12.29
C ARG A 72 1.38 22.90 -13.08
N ASN A 73 0.56 22.01 -12.49
CA ASN A 73 -0.58 21.37 -13.16
C ASN A 73 -0.21 20.60 -14.45
N ILE A 74 0.98 19.98 -14.48
CA ILE A 74 1.46 19.15 -15.61
C ILE A 74 1.60 17.66 -15.24
N MET A 75 1.24 17.28 -14.01
CA MET A 75 1.15 15.88 -13.60
C MET A 75 0.03 15.19 -14.38
N PRO A 76 0.29 14.07 -15.09
CA PRO A 76 -0.76 13.30 -15.73
C PRO A 76 -1.85 12.93 -14.70
N PRO A 77 -3.12 13.31 -14.90
CA PRO A 77 -4.14 13.15 -13.86
C PRO A 77 -4.32 11.72 -13.37
N SER A 78 -4.13 10.73 -14.24
CA SER A 78 -4.42 9.33 -13.94
C SER A 78 -3.28 8.55 -13.27
N VAL A 79 -2.04 9.07 -13.24
CA VAL A 79 -0.86 8.24 -12.92
C VAL A 79 -0.85 7.75 -11.47
N HIS A 80 -1.30 8.59 -10.52
CA HIS A 80 -1.34 8.25 -9.09
C HIS A 80 -2.77 8.23 -8.52
N GLU A 81 -3.77 8.53 -9.34
CA GLU A 81 -5.16 8.73 -8.91
C GLU A 81 -5.70 7.56 -8.12
N PHE A 82 -5.56 6.33 -8.62
CA PHE A 82 -6.07 5.15 -7.94
C PHE A 82 -5.45 4.95 -6.54
N ALA A 83 -4.14 5.20 -6.40
CA ALA A 83 -3.48 5.10 -5.10
C ALA A 83 -3.90 6.21 -4.13
N LEU A 84 -4.20 7.40 -4.65
CA LEU A 84 -4.73 8.51 -3.85
C LEU A 84 -6.17 8.23 -3.39
N LEU A 85 -7.01 7.65 -4.26
CA LEU A 85 -8.36 7.22 -3.90
C LEU A 85 -8.35 6.07 -2.89
N ASP A 86 -7.42 5.11 -3.00
CA ASP A 86 -7.26 4.06 -1.98
C ASP A 86 -6.80 4.63 -0.63
N MET A 87 -5.93 5.65 -0.64
CA MET A 87 -5.53 6.37 0.56
C MET A 87 -6.70 7.13 1.20
N GLU A 88 -7.53 7.79 0.39
CA GLU A 88 -8.76 8.46 0.84
C GLU A 88 -9.74 7.46 1.45
N HIS A 89 -9.94 6.30 0.81
CA HIS A 89 -10.74 5.20 1.37
C HIS A 89 -10.19 4.75 2.72
N ALA A 90 -8.87 4.51 2.81
CA ALA A 90 -8.20 4.11 4.06
C ALA A 90 -8.33 5.14 5.19
N ASN A 91 -8.57 6.41 4.86
CA ASN A 91 -8.79 7.51 5.80
C ASN A 91 -10.27 7.87 5.98
N SER A 92 -11.19 7.24 5.24
CA SER A 92 -12.62 7.44 5.39
C SER A 92 -13.12 6.89 6.73
N PRO A 93 -14.22 7.41 7.29
CA PRO A 93 -14.73 6.92 8.59
C PRO A 93 -15.14 5.45 8.61
N ARG A 94 -15.32 4.82 7.42
CA ARG A 94 -15.55 3.37 7.29
C ARG A 94 -14.30 2.53 7.59
N SER A 95 -13.11 3.05 7.29
CA SER A 95 -11.83 2.32 7.45
C SER A 95 -10.91 2.89 8.52
N SER A 96 -11.15 4.12 8.97
CA SER A 96 -10.30 4.84 9.90
C SER A 96 -11.07 5.21 11.18
N GLY A 97 -10.32 5.60 12.20
CA GLY A 97 -10.89 6.09 13.44
C GLY A 97 -9.93 5.94 14.61
N PHE A 98 -10.35 6.49 15.74
CA PHE A 98 -9.62 6.43 17.00
C PHE A 98 -10.49 5.86 18.11
N ARG A 99 -9.91 4.96 18.90
CA ARG A 99 -10.44 4.50 20.18
C ARG A 99 -9.39 4.76 21.25
N SER A 100 -9.76 5.44 22.33
CA SER A 100 -8.88 5.62 23.49
C SER A 100 -8.69 4.32 24.27
N GLY A 101 -7.69 4.28 25.14
CA GLY A 101 -7.60 3.23 26.17
C GLY A 101 -8.85 3.25 27.08
N THR A 102 -9.18 2.09 27.64
CA THR A 102 -10.33 1.93 28.56
C THR A 102 -10.12 2.63 29.91
N LYS A 103 -8.86 2.85 30.31
CA LYS A 103 -8.49 3.62 31.51
C LYS A 103 -8.01 5.01 31.09
N THR A 104 -6.75 5.10 30.66
CA THR A 104 -6.11 6.30 30.10
C THR A 104 -5.37 5.90 28.82
N THR A 105 -5.02 6.85 27.95
CA THR A 105 -4.25 6.51 26.74
C THR A 105 -2.77 6.82 27.00
N GLN A 106 -1.95 5.79 27.24
CA GLN A 106 -0.49 5.95 27.43
C GLN A 106 0.30 5.73 26.14
N ALA A 107 -0.21 4.87 25.27
CA ALA A 107 0.34 4.58 23.96
C ALA A 107 -0.79 4.41 22.95
N ILE A 108 -0.50 4.62 21.67
CA ILE A 108 -1.44 4.36 20.57
C ILE A 108 -0.81 3.36 19.61
N PHE A 109 -1.50 2.25 19.35
CA PHE A 109 -1.13 1.35 18.28
C PHE A 109 -1.58 1.91 16.93
N PHE A 110 -0.62 2.14 16.04
CA PHE A 110 -0.86 2.56 14.66
C PHE A 110 -0.33 1.47 13.70
N PRO A 111 -1.19 0.54 13.24
CA PRO A 111 -0.76 -0.56 12.39
C PRO A 111 -0.36 -0.11 10.97
N GLY A 112 -0.89 1.02 10.53
CA GLY A 112 -0.84 1.47 9.14
C GLY A 112 -1.88 0.76 8.25
N CYS A 113 -2.29 1.45 7.19
CA CYS A 113 -3.40 1.03 6.34
C CYS A 113 -3.14 -0.28 5.55
N GLN A 114 -1.89 -0.55 5.16
CA GLN A 114 -1.58 -1.73 4.36
C GLN A 114 -1.57 -3.01 5.19
N LEU A 115 -1.10 -2.95 6.44
CA LEU A 115 -1.18 -4.10 7.34
C LEU A 115 -2.63 -4.40 7.71
N ALA A 116 -3.41 -3.37 8.05
CA ALA A 116 -4.84 -3.47 8.33
C ALA A 116 -5.64 -4.09 7.17
N GLY A 117 -5.28 -3.77 5.92
CA GLY A 117 -5.96 -4.32 4.74
C GLY A 117 -5.46 -5.72 4.35
N ALA A 118 -4.15 -5.97 4.39
CA ALA A 118 -3.57 -7.22 3.91
C ALA A 118 -3.66 -8.36 4.92
N MET A 119 -3.58 -8.03 6.22
CA MET A 119 -3.50 -9.00 7.32
C MET A 119 -4.39 -8.56 8.50
N PRO A 120 -5.72 -8.41 8.29
CA PRO A 120 -6.62 -7.87 9.31
C PRO A 120 -6.65 -8.71 10.58
N ASP A 121 -6.65 -10.04 10.47
CA ASP A 121 -6.73 -10.93 11.64
C ASP A 121 -5.45 -10.89 12.48
N GLN A 122 -4.27 -10.84 11.86
CA GLN A 122 -3.01 -10.62 12.58
C GLN A 122 -2.97 -9.22 13.20
N THR A 123 -3.51 -8.21 12.50
CA THR A 123 -3.58 -6.84 13.04
C THR A 123 -4.46 -6.78 14.29
N GLU A 124 -5.61 -7.46 14.27
CA GLU A 124 -6.51 -7.60 15.42
C GLU A 124 -5.82 -8.31 16.59
N ARG A 125 -5.12 -9.42 16.33
CA ARG A 125 -4.36 -10.15 17.36
C ARG A 125 -3.28 -9.29 18.01
N VAL A 126 -2.53 -8.52 17.21
CA VAL A 126 -1.53 -7.58 17.74
C VAL A 126 -2.21 -6.51 18.61
N ALA A 127 -3.32 -5.93 18.14
CA ALA A 127 -4.04 -4.92 18.91
C ALA A 127 -4.54 -5.44 20.26
N ASN A 128 -5.11 -6.65 20.29
CA ASN A 128 -5.58 -7.28 21.52
C ASN A 128 -4.42 -7.62 22.47
N PHE A 129 -3.32 -8.17 21.94
CA PHE A 129 -2.12 -8.46 22.73
C PHE A 129 -1.51 -7.19 23.35
N LEU A 130 -1.48 -6.08 22.60
CA LEU A 130 -1.04 -4.80 23.11
C LEU A 130 -2.01 -4.20 24.15
N GLU A 131 -3.32 -4.38 23.98
CA GLU A 131 -4.31 -3.94 24.97
C GLU A 131 -4.11 -4.63 26.33
N GLU A 132 -3.89 -5.95 26.32
CA GLU A 132 -3.57 -6.75 27.51
C GLU A 132 -2.23 -6.32 28.13
N MET A 133 -1.19 -6.19 27.29
CA MET A 133 0.15 -5.80 27.73
C MET A 133 0.20 -4.40 28.37
N PHE A 134 -0.67 -3.49 27.95
CA PHE A 134 -0.77 -2.13 28.50
C PHE A 134 -1.88 -1.99 29.54
N ASP A 135 -2.51 -3.09 29.99
CA ASP A 135 -3.51 -3.13 31.06
C ASP A 135 -4.64 -2.08 30.86
N GLY A 136 -5.22 -2.07 29.67
CA GLY A 136 -6.33 -1.16 29.33
C GLY A 136 -5.90 0.25 28.95
N LYS A 137 -4.59 0.51 28.77
CA LYS A 137 -4.05 1.85 28.48
C LYS A 137 -3.60 2.07 27.04
N MET A 138 -4.02 1.17 26.14
CA MET A 138 -3.71 1.22 24.71
C MET A 138 -4.82 1.91 23.94
N GLY A 139 -4.49 2.98 23.23
CA GLY A 139 -5.35 3.52 22.19
C GLY A 139 -5.11 2.81 20.86
N ILE A 140 -6.09 2.84 19.96
CA ILE A 140 -5.95 2.33 18.59
C ILE A 140 -6.30 3.46 17.63
N LEU A 141 -5.38 3.75 16.70
CA LEU A 141 -5.61 4.69 15.61
C LEU A 141 -5.46 3.95 14.27
N LEU A 142 -6.59 3.78 13.58
CA LEU A 142 -6.64 3.21 12.24
C LEU A 142 -6.65 4.33 11.20
N GLY A 143 -5.82 4.19 10.16
CA GLY A 143 -5.73 5.15 9.07
C GLY A 143 -4.47 4.96 8.23
N CYS A 144 -4.35 5.73 7.16
CA CYS A 144 -3.16 5.88 6.35
C CYS A 144 -2.36 7.10 6.82
N CYS A 145 -1.03 6.95 6.96
CA CYS A 145 -0.12 8.04 7.30
C CYS A 145 0.05 9.11 6.20
N GLY A 146 -0.45 8.88 4.98
CA GLY A 146 -0.30 9.81 3.85
C GLY A 146 0.87 9.50 2.91
N ALA A 147 1.60 8.39 3.11
CA ALA A 147 2.72 8.01 2.24
C ALA A 147 2.39 8.03 0.72
N PRO A 148 1.22 7.56 0.24
CA PRO A 148 0.86 7.68 -1.18
C PRO A 148 0.80 9.13 -1.69
N ALA A 149 0.27 10.06 -0.89
CA ALA A 149 0.26 11.48 -1.25
C ALA A 149 1.67 12.05 -1.35
N TRP A 150 2.54 11.72 -0.39
CA TRP A 150 3.93 12.14 -0.41
C TRP A 150 4.67 11.62 -1.64
N TRP A 151 4.54 10.32 -1.94
CA TRP A 151 5.15 9.70 -3.12
C TRP A 151 4.62 10.27 -4.44
N ALA A 152 3.38 10.71 -4.47
CA ALA A 152 2.74 11.32 -5.63
C ALA A 152 3.10 12.80 -5.83
N GLY A 153 3.80 13.43 -4.88
CA GLY A 153 4.03 14.89 -4.85
C GLY A 153 2.80 15.72 -4.48
N ARG A 154 1.77 15.10 -3.90
CA ARG A 154 0.52 15.74 -3.45
C ARG A 154 0.64 16.23 -2.01
N LEU A 155 1.48 17.24 -1.79
CA LEU A 155 1.73 17.79 -0.46
C LEU A 155 0.47 18.36 0.19
N ASP A 156 -0.47 18.87 -0.63
CA ASP A 156 -1.80 19.32 -0.20
C ASP A 156 -2.57 18.20 0.54
N LYS A 157 -2.64 17.00 -0.07
CA LYS A 157 -3.32 15.84 0.55
C LYS A 157 -2.55 15.27 1.72
N LEU A 158 -1.23 15.31 1.68
CA LEU A 158 -0.39 14.86 2.79
C LEU A 158 -0.64 15.73 4.03
N GLU A 159 -0.65 17.05 3.86
CA GLU A 159 -0.85 18.01 4.94
C GLU A 159 -2.20 17.80 5.66
N GLU A 160 -3.27 17.55 4.90
CA GLU A 160 -4.59 17.20 5.45
C GLU A 160 -4.52 15.95 6.34
N VAL A 161 -3.84 14.90 5.89
CA VAL A 161 -3.69 13.66 6.65
C VAL A 161 -2.87 13.86 7.92
N ILE A 162 -1.74 14.57 7.81
CA ILE A 162 -0.87 14.86 8.96
C ILE A 162 -1.61 15.68 10.02
N LYS A 163 -2.31 16.75 9.62
CA LYS A 163 -3.10 17.58 10.54
C LYS A 163 -4.18 16.78 11.29
N ASN A 164 -4.85 15.85 10.60
CA ASN A 164 -5.87 15.01 11.22
C ASN A 164 -5.27 14.03 12.26
N ILE A 165 -4.11 13.45 11.95
CA ILE A 165 -3.39 12.55 12.87
C ILE A 165 -2.87 13.35 14.07
N GLU A 166 -2.22 14.50 13.85
CA GLU A 166 -1.76 15.42 14.90
C GLU A 166 -2.89 15.76 15.86
N LYS A 167 -4.02 16.26 15.33
CA LYS A 167 -5.18 16.62 16.14
C LYS A 167 -5.69 15.46 17.00
N THR A 168 -5.70 14.25 16.45
CA THR A 168 -6.16 13.06 17.17
C THR A 168 -5.18 12.71 18.30
N VAL A 169 -3.89 12.69 18.02
CA VAL A 169 -2.84 12.38 19.01
C VAL A 169 -2.79 13.44 20.11
N GLU A 170 -2.89 14.71 19.76
CA GLU A 170 -2.96 15.83 20.72
C GLU A 170 -4.19 15.69 21.63
N SER A 171 -5.35 15.35 21.06
CA SER A 171 -6.59 15.15 21.84
C SER A 171 -6.49 13.99 22.83
N ALA A 172 -5.59 13.03 22.58
CA ALA A 172 -5.28 11.92 23.47
C ALA A 172 -4.16 12.22 24.49
N GLY A 173 -3.63 13.44 24.50
CA GLY A 173 -2.56 13.85 25.43
C GLY A 173 -1.14 13.54 24.95
N ASN A 174 -0.91 13.44 23.63
CA ASN A 174 0.38 13.13 23.01
C ASN A 174 1.04 11.82 23.48
N PRO A 175 0.31 10.68 23.50
CA PRO A 175 0.88 9.38 23.84
C PRO A 175 1.91 8.92 22.79
N THR A 176 2.79 8.00 23.17
CA THR A 176 3.75 7.38 22.23
C THR A 176 3.02 6.51 21.20
N LEU A 177 3.32 6.68 19.92
CA LEU A 177 2.81 5.81 18.86
C LEU A 177 3.66 4.56 18.72
N ILE A 178 3.02 3.39 18.75
CA ILE A 178 3.63 2.09 18.45
C ILE A 178 3.34 1.77 16.98
N LEU A 179 4.39 1.75 16.16
CA LEU A 179 4.29 1.63 14.71
C LEU A 179 4.64 0.21 14.25
N ALA A 180 3.73 -0.44 13.52
CA ALA A 180 4.02 -1.71 12.83
C ALA A 180 4.57 -1.49 11.40
N CYS A 181 4.39 -0.30 10.83
CA CYS A 181 4.75 0.01 9.46
C CYS A 181 5.94 0.99 9.40
N SER A 182 7.05 0.55 8.80
CA SER A 182 8.27 1.35 8.66
C SER A 182 8.10 2.57 7.75
N SER A 183 7.23 2.52 6.73
CA SER A 183 6.91 3.70 5.93
C SER A 183 6.10 4.74 6.70
N CYS A 184 5.27 4.33 7.67
CA CYS A 184 4.61 5.28 8.56
C CYS A 184 5.63 5.98 9.46
N ASN A 185 6.63 5.24 9.97
CA ASN A 185 7.74 5.82 10.71
C ASN A 185 8.51 6.86 9.87
N GLU A 186 8.79 6.55 8.61
CA GLU A 186 9.47 7.48 7.69
C GLU A 186 8.65 8.77 7.47
N VAL A 187 7.35 8.65 7.21
CA VAL A 187 6.46 9.81 7.06
C VAL A 187 6.45 10.65 8.35
N PHE A 188 6.19 10.05 9.51
CA PHE A 188 6.13 10.80 10.76
C PHE A 188 7.48 11.42 11.15
N LYS A 189 8.61 10.77 10.83
CA LYS A 189 9.94 11.36 11.03
C LYS A 189 10.14 12.65 10.23
N ASN A 190 9.60 12.73 9.01
CA ASN A 190 9.74 13.88 8.13
C ASN A 190 8.71 14.98 8.43
N PHE A 191 7.47 14.62 8.77
CA PHE A 191 6.35 15.57 8.86
C PHE A 191 5.81 15.81 10.26
N MET A 192 6.15 14.95 11.23
CA MET A 192 5.78 15.07 12.65
C MET A 192 7.00 14.75 13.55
N PRO A 193 8.14 15.43 13.39
CA PRO A 193 9.40 15.01 14.01
C PRO A 193 9.35 14.93 15.55
N ASN A 194 8.54 15.77 16.19
CA ASN A 194 8.34 15.84 17.64
C ASN A 194 7.41 14.74 18.19
N LEU A 195 6.78 13.96 17.32
CA LEU A 195 5.91 12.86 17.72
C LEU A 195 6.73 11.74 18.36
N SER A 196 6.42 11.42 19.62
CA SER A 196 6.97 10.24 20.28
C SER A 196 6.50 8.98 19.57
N ARG A 197 7.44 8.16 19.11
CA ARG A 197 7.16 6.95 18.33
C ARG A 197 8.18 5.87 18.61
N VAL A 198 7.74 4.62 18.57
CA VAL A 198 8.57 3.43 18.76
C VAL A 198 8.08 2.32 17.82
N SER A 199 8.98 1.44 17.38
CA SER A 199 8.56 0.29 16.58
C SER A 199 7.83 -0.75 17.42
N LEU A 200 6.85 -1.44 16.83
CA LEU A 200 6.22 -2.61 17.43
C LEU A 200 7.26 -3.65 17.88
N TRP A 201 8.29 -3.87 17.07
CA TRP A 201 9.31 -4.88 17.31
C TRP A 201 10.15 -4.59 18.57
N GLN A 202 10.44 -3.32 18.84
CA GLN A 202 11.12 -2.91 20.07
C GLN A 202 10.22 -3.14 21.29
N VAL A 203 8.94 -2.78 21.21
CA VAL A 203 7.98 -2.99 22.31
C VAL A 203 7.84 -4.47 22.65
N LEU A 204 7.73 -5.33 21.63
CA LEU A 204 7.62 -6.79 21.81
C LEU A 204 8.90 -7.38 22.45
N LEU A 205 10.09 -6.89 22.09
CA LEU A 205 11.34 -7.34 22.73
C LEU A 205 11.45 -6.89 24.19
N GLU A 206 10.99 -5.69 24.51
CA GLU A 206 11.07 -5.14 25.87
C GLU A 206 10.05 -5.78 26.80
N LYS A 207 8.80 -5.95 26.33
CA LYS A 207 7.67 -6.31 27.18
C LYS A 207 7.26 -7.78 27.11
N GLY A 208 7.68 -8.50 26.07
CA GLY A 208 7.39 -9.92 25.90
C GLY A 208 6.82 -10.25 24.53
N LEU A 209 7.14 -11.46 24.06
CA LEU A 209 6.66 -12.00 22.80
C LEU A 209 5.36 -12.79 22.99
N PRO A 210 4.47 -12.78 21.98
CA PRO A 210 3.24 -13.58 21.96
C PRO A 210 3.51 -15.08 21.72
N GLU A 211 2.46 -15.86 21.52
CA GLU A 211 2.58 -17.23 20.99
C GLU A 211 3.27 -17.22 19.63
N THR A 212 4.20 -18.16 19.41
CA THR A 212 4.99 -18.20 18.17
C THR A 212 4.89 -19.54 17.48
N ARG A 213 4.93 -19.50 16.15
CA ARG A 213 5.00 -20.69 15.30
C ARG A 213 6.05 -20.48 14.21
N PRO A 214 7.33 -20.78 14.50
CA PRO A 214 8.39 -20.77 13.50
C PRO A 214 8.05 -21.66 12.31
N ALA A 215 8.42 -21.22 11.11
CA ALA A 215 8.43 -22.05 9.92
C ALA A 215 9.50 -23.15 10.06
N ALA A 216 9.24 -24.30 9.44
CA ALA A 216 10.18 -25.41 9.44
C ALA A 216 11.41 -25.11 8.55
N GLU A 217 11.20 -24.38 7.46
CA GLU A 217 12.28 -24.00 6.53
C GLU A 217 13.03 -22.72 6.94
N THR A 218 14.25 -22.59 6.42
CA THR A 218 15.00 -21.34 6.42
C THR A 218 14.37 -20.33 5.47
N LEU A 219 14.12 -19.11 5.94
CA LEU A 219 13.53 -18.04 5.14
C LEU A 219 14.56 -16.96 4.79
N ALA A 220 14.53 -16.46 3.56
CA ALA A 220 15.35 -15.33 3.14
C ALA A 220 14.81 -14.02 3.72
N LEU A 221 15.60 -13.35 4.58
CA LEU A 221 15.18 -12.13 5.25
C LEU A 221 15.23 -10.92 4.30
N HIS A 222 14.08 -10.32 4.05
CA HIS A 222 13.91 -9.09 3.30
C HIS A 222 13.64 -7.89 4.20
N ASP A 223 14.69 -7.09 4.43
CA ASP A 223 14.58 -5.78 5.05
C ASP A 223 13.86 -4.78 4.11
N PRO A 224 12.80 -4.09 4.56
CA PRO A 224 12.16 -3.01 3.82
C PRO A 224 13.13 -1.85 3.58
N CYS A 225 13.06 -1.21 2.41
CA CYS A 225 13.94 -0.09 2.11
C CYS A 225 13.78 1.11 3.06
N THR A 226 12.62 1.26 3.70
CA THR A 226 12.36 2.33 4.68
C THR A 226 12.99 2.08 6.06
N THR A 227 13.60 0.91 6.30
CA THR A 227 14.42 0.65 7.50
C THR A 227 15.93 0.66 7.22
N ARG A 228 16.34 1.09 6.02
CA ARG A 228 17.75 1.17 5.61
C ARG A 228 18.59 1.90 6.67
N HIS A 229 18.14 3.07 7.09
CA HIS A 229 18.81 3.89 8.10
C HIS A 229 18.24 3.72 9.51
N GLU A 230 17.37 2.74 9.72
CA GLU A 230 16.72 2.44 11.01
C GLU A 230 17.34 1.16 11.59
N LYS A 231 18.57 1.27 12.08
CA LYS A 231 19.35 0.13 12.61
C LYS A 231 18.60 -0.61 13.72
N GLU A 232 17.95 0.11 14.63
CA GLU A 232 17.19 -0.48 15.74
C GLU A 232 16.05 -1.36 15.24
N TRP A 233 15.31 -0.94 14.21
CA TRP A 233 14.27 -1.76 13.58
C TRP A 233 14.88 -3.07 13.05
N ARG A 234 15.96 -2.98 12.28
CA ARG A 234 16.63 -4.15 11.68
C ARG A 234 17.18 -5.13 12.71
N GLU A 235 17.77 -4.61 13.79
CA GLU A 235 18.31 -5.44 14.87
C GLU A 235 17.20 -6.08 15.71
N SER A 236 16.09 -5.38 15.94
CA SER A 236 14.95 -5.95 16.66
C SER A 236 14.39 -7.19 15.95
N ILE A 237 14.26 -7.14 14.61
CA ILE A 237 13.79 -8.30 13.83
C ILE A 237 14.71 -9.50 14.01
N ARG A 238 16.03 -9.31 13.86
CA ARG A 238 17.02 -10.39 14.00
C ARG A 238 17.02 -11.00 15.40
N LYS A 239 16.91 -10.17 16.44
CA LYS A 239 16.79 -10.62 17.84
C LYS A 239 15.50 -11.42 18.07
N ILE A 240 14.36 -10.95 17.54
CA ILE A 240 13.10 -11.69 17.61
C ILE A 240 13.26 -13.06 16.95
N LEU A 241 13.80 -13.11 15.72
CA LEU A 241 13.99 -14.37 14.99
C LEU A 241 14.88 -15.36 15.75
N GLN A 242 15.94 -14.86 16.40
CA GLN A 242 16.80 -15.68 17.26
C GLN A 242 16.04 -16.21 18.48
N ILE A 243 15.26 -15.38 19.18
CA ILE A 243 14.51 -15.79 20.38
C ILE A 243 13.46 -16.85 20.05
N VAL A 244 12.75 -16.69 18.93
CA VAL A 244 11.70 -17.64 18.52
C VAL A 244 12.27 -18.88 17.82
N GLY A 245 13.57 -18.90 17.53
CA GLY A 245 14.22 -20.03 16.86
C GLY A 245 13.84 -20.19 15.38
N GLN A 246 13.46 -19.10 14.69
CA GLN A 246 13.22 -19.13 13.24
C GLN A 246 14.57 -19.10 12.50
N PRO A 247 14.93 -20.14 11.73
CA PRO A 247 16.09 -20.06 10.85
C PRO A 247 15.87 -19.07 9.71
N TYR A 248 16.86 -18.23 9.42
CA TYR A 248 16.81 -17.28 8.31
C TYR A 248 18.15 -17.12 7.61
N GLU A 249 18.09 -16.70 6.35
CA GLU A 249 19.23 -16.35 5.50
C GLU A 249 19.32 -14.83 5.36
N GLU A 250 20.50 -14.26 5.56
CA GLU A 250 20.80 -12.87 5.19
C GLU A 250 21.10 -12.77 3.70
N LEU A 251 20.36 -11.93 2.99
CA LEU A 251 20.58 -11.69 1.57
C LEU A 251 21.86 -10.86 1.35
N VAL A 252 22.57 -11.13 0.25
CA VAL A 252 23.73 -10.32 -0.20
C VAL A 252 23.34 -8.84 -0.31
N PHE A 253 22.16 -8.56 -0.87
CA PHE A 253 21.54 -7.23 -0.85
C PHE A 253 20.44 -7.18 0.22
N GLY A 254 20.87 -7.27 1.48
CA GLY A 254 20.05 -7.06 2.69
C GLY A 254 20.42 -5.77 3.44
N GLY A 255 19.76 -5.52 4.57
CA GLY A 255 20.05 -4.40 5.46
C GLY A 255 20.11 -3.04 4.76
N GLU A 256 21.24 -2.36 4.90
CA GLU A 256 21.44 -1.01 4.33
C GLU A 256 21.54 -0.98 2.81
N THR A 257 21.71 -2.14 2.17
CA THR A 257 21.81 -2.26 0.70
C THR A 257 20.62 -2.99 0.09
N THR A 258 19.55 -3.21 0.87
CA THR A 258 18.33 -3.89 0.41
C THR A 258 17.81 -3.32 -0.91
N ARG A 259 17.55 -4.18 -1.91
CA ARG A 259 16.88 -3.74 -3.14
C ARG A 259 15.37 -3.67 -2.95
N CYS A 260 14.74 -2.78 -3.71
CA CYS A 260 13.33 -2.45 -3.55
C CYS A 260 12.41 -3.62 -3.95
N CYS A 261 11.30 -3.78 -3.22
CA CYS A 261 10.22 -4.71 -3.56
C CYS A 261 9.29 -4.19 -4.67
N GLY A 262 9.46 -2.94 -5.14
CA GLY A 262 8.66 -2.33 -6.22
C GLY A 262 7.33 -1.69 -5.78
N TYR A 263 6.98 -1.73 -4.48
CA TYR A 263 5.72 -1.17 -3.99
C TYR A 263 5.75 0.35 -3.81
N GLY A 264 6.78 0.85 -3.11
CA GLY A 264 6.93 2.26 -2.76
C GLY A 264 7.04 3.18 -3.98
N GLY A 265 6.85 4.49 -3.77
CA GLY A 265 6.93 5.46 -4.86
C GLY A 265 5.82 5.33 -5.91
N LEU A 266 4.79 4.50 -5.66
CA LEU A 266 3.69 4.21 -6.57
C LEU A 266 4.15 3.67 -7.93
N GLN A 267 5.29 2.97 -7.96
CA GLN A 267 5.90 2.51 -9.21
C GLN A 267 4.96 1.61 -10.03
N VAL A 268 4.19 0.74 -9.37
CA VAL A 268 3.22 -0.13 -10.06
C VAL A 268 2.11 0.67 -10.79
N MET A 269 1.78 1.88 -10.32
CA MET A 269 0.77 2.72 -10.95
C MET A 269 1.30 3.39 -12.23
N ALA A 270 2.60 3.72 -12.25
CA ALA A 270 3.25 4.40 -13.36
C ALA A 270 3.87 3.44 -14.40
N ASP A 271 4.42 2.31 -13.94
CA ASP A 271 5.14 1.33 -14.74
C ASP A 271 5.07 -0.09 -14.13
N PRO A 272 3.94 -0.80 -14.32
CA PRO A 272 3.73 -2.15 -13.82
C PRO A 272 4.81 -3.15 -14.25
N ASP A 273 5.33 -3.02 -15.48
CA ASP A 273 6.38 -3.90 -16.01
C ASP A 273 7.68 -3.74 -15.21
N LEU A 274 8.07 -2.49 -14.92
CA LEU A 274 9.24 -2.22 -14.11
C LEU A 274 9.05 -2.71 -12.66
N ALA A 275 7.85 -2.58 -12.09
CA ALA A 275 7.53 -3.15 -10.78
C ALA A 275 7.69 -4.68 -10.76
N ARG A 276 7.16 -5.38 -11.76
CA ARG A 276 7.32 -6.84 -11.91
C ARG A 276 8.78 -7.25 -12.06
N GLU A 277 9.55 -6.50 -12.84
CA GLU A 277 10.98 -6.76 -13.00
C GLU A 277 11.76 -6.58 -11.68
N GLY A 278 11.44 -5.53 -10.90
CA GLY A 278 12.02 -5.32 -9.57
C GLY A 278 11.73 -6.47 -8.60
N VAL A 279 10.46 -6.93 -8.58
CA VAL A 279 10.04 -8.10 -7.78
C VAL A 279 10.78 -9.37 -8.22
N SER A 280 10.86 -9.63 -9.53
CA SER A 280 11.54 -10.81 -10.08
C SER A 280 13.02 -10.85 -9.66
N ARG A 281 13.74 -9.73 -9.80
CA ARG A 281 15.14 -9.61 -9.37
C ARG A 281 15.32 -9.78 -7.86
N ARG A 282 14.33 -9.40 -7.05
CA ARG A 282 14.35 -9.61 -5.60
C ARG A 282 14.24 -11.08 -5.25
N LEU A 283 13.28 -11.78 -5.85
CA LEU A 283 13.00 -13.17 -5.55
C LEU A 283 14.06 -14.15 -6.05
N GLN A 284 14.83 -13.76 -7.09
CA GLN A 284 15.95 -14.52 -7.64
C GLN A 284 17.24 -14.48 -6.79
N GLU A 285 17.29 -13.71 -5.69
CA GLU A 285 18.50 -13.62 -4.86
C GLU A 285 18.72 -14.79 -3.90
N SER A 286 17.69 -15.61 -3.71
CA SER A 286 17.75 -16.81 -2.88
C SER A 286 16.90 -17.88 -3.55
N GLU A 287 17.07 -19.14 -3.19
CA GLU A 287 16.14 -20.23 -3.54
C GLU A 287 15.05 -20.39 -2.47
N ASN A 288 15.25 -19.86 -1.27
CA ASN A 288 14.31 -19.94 -0.15
C ASN A 288 13.06 -19.08 -0.39
N ASP A 289 12.00 -19.40 0.36
CA ASP A 289 10.87 -18.50 0.58
C ASP A 289 11.29 -17.30 1.43
N PHE A 290 10.54 -16.20 1.36
CA PHE A 290 10.97 -14.92 1.90
C PHE A 290 10.26 -14.60 3.22
N LEU A 291 10.95 -13.88 4.11
CA LEU A 291 10.40 -13.30 5.32
C LEU A 291 10.60 -11.78 5.30
N THR A 292 9.58 -11.00 5.59
CA THR A 292 9.67 -9.54 5.75
C THR A 292 8.85 -9.07 6.94
N TYR A 293 8.98 -7.80 7.29
CA TYR A 293 8.24 -7.14 8.37
C TYR A 293 7.58 -5.85 7.88
N CYS A 294 7.28 -5.79 6.58
CA CYS A 294 6.49 -4.76 5.94
C CYS A 294 5.39 -5.39 5.09
N ALA A 295 4.14 -5.09 5.41
CA ALA A 295 2.96 -5.59 4.68
C ALA A 295 2.99 -5.23 3.19
N MET A 296 3.55 -4.07 2.81
CA MET A 296 3.72 -3.69 1.41
C MET A 296 4.74 -4.55 0.68
N CYS A 297 5.85 -4.90 1.35
CA CYS A 297 6.85 -5.79 0.76
C CYS A 297 6.28 -7.20 0.59
N ARG A 298 5.53 -7.69 1.58
CA ARG A 298 4.79 -8.95 1.49
C ARG A 298 3.85 -8.95 0.28
N GLU A 299 2.94 -7.97 0.20
CA GLU A 299 1.95 -7.90 -0.88
C GLU A 299 2.57 -7.77 -2.28
N SER A 300 3.72 -7.08 -2.40
CA SER A 300 4.42 -6.91 -3.68
C SER A 300 5.14 -8.18 -4.14
N LEU A 301 5.78 -8.89 -3.19
CA LEU A 301 6.57 -10.09 -3.48
C LEU A 301 5.69 -11.35 -3.58
N SER A 302 4.56 -11.40 -2.87
CA SER A 302 3.60 -12.50 -2.94
C SER A 302 3.00 -12.66 -4.35
N GLY A 303 2.61 -13.89 -4.69
CA GLY A 303 2.01 -14.22 -5.99
C GLY A 303 3.01 -14.36 -7.15
N SER A 304 4.32 -14.23 -6.90
CA SER A 304 5.39 -14.34 -7.91
C SER A 304 6.19 -15.64 -7.81
N GLY A 305 5.50 -16.75 -7.50
CA GLY A 305 6.07 -18.10 -7.48
C GLY A 305 6.57 -18.59 -6.12
N LYS A 306 6.93 -17.68 -5.20
CA LYS A 306 7.42 -17.98 -3.84
C LYS A 306 6.41 -17.63 -2.75
N MET A 307 6.52 -18.29 -1.60
CA MET A 307 5.82 -17.86 -0.37
C MET A 307 6.56 -16.67 0.24
N VAL A 308 5.79 -15.71 0.76
CA VAL A 308 6.35 -14.54 1.44
C VAL A 308 5.63 -14.36 2.78
N PHE A 309 6.38 -14.59 3.85
CA PHE A 309 5.93 -14.44 5.22
C PHE A 309 6.08 -12.99 5.67
N HIS A 310 5.12 -12.52 6.46
CA HIS A 310 5.34 -11.43 7.38
C HIS A 310 5.85 -11.98 8.72
N LEU A 311 6.62 -11.19 9.47
CA LEU A 311 7.01 -11.58 10.83
C LEU A 311 5.80 -11.87 11.74
N LEU A 312 4.66 -11.23 11.46
CA LEU A 312 3.42 -11.51 12.20
C LEU A 312 2.81 -12.88 11.88
N ASP A 313 3.13 -13.49 10.74
CA ASP A 313 2.72 -14.88 10.48
C ASP A 313 3.45 -15.87 11.42
N ILE A 314 4.62 -15.48 11.94
CA ILE A 314 5.41 -16.23 12.93
C ILE A 314 4.94 -15.91 14.36
N LEU A 315 4.70 -14.63 14.66
CA LEU A 315 4.36 -14.15 16.00
C LEU A 315 2.86 -14.20 16.35
N PHE A 316 1.98 -14.42 15.38
CA PHE A 316 0.54 -14.48 15.57
C PHE A 316 -0.09 -15.41 14.53
N PRO A 317 0.13 -16.74 14.61
CA PRO A 317 -0.37 -17.69 13.62
C PRO A 317 -1.91 -17.60 13.45
N PRO A 318 -2.48 -17.93 12.28
CA PRO A 318 -1.99 -18.90 11.27
C PRO A 318 -0.95 -18.36 10.26
N PRO A 319 -0.25 -19.27 9.55
CA PRO A 319 0.85 -18.91 8.64
C PRO A 319 0.39 -18.16 7.38
N ALA A 320 1.37 -17.65 6.65
CA ALA A 320 1.19 -16.84 5.45
C ALA A 320 0.36 -17.55 4.36
N GLU A 321 -0.56 -16.80 3.75
CA GLU A 321 -1.17 -17.19 2.47
C GLU A 321 -0.25 -16.87 1.27
N LYS A 322 -0.26 -17.75 0.27
CA LYS A 322 0.53 -17.59 -0.97
C LYS A 322 0.04 -16.46 -1.86
N LYS A 323 -1.26 -16.20 -1.86
CA LYS A 323 -1.89 -15.13 -2.66
C LYS A 323 -1.87 -13.83 -1.85
N ARG A 324 -1.62 -12.71 -2.55
CA ARG A 324 -1.85 -11.36 -2.01
C ARG A 324 -3.36 -11.10 -1.91
N ALA A 325 -3.79 -10.22 -1.00
CA ALA A 325 -5.21 -9.94 -0.79
C ALA A 325 -5.87 -9.26 -2.02
N GLY A 326 -5.14 -8.38 -2.70
CA GLY A 326 -5.67 -7.56 -3.81
C GLY A 326 -6.39 -6.30 -3.33
N PHE A 327 -6.67 -5.34 -4.23
CA PHE A 327 -7.15 -4.02 -3.84
C PHE A 327 -8.54 -4.05 -3.20
N SER A 328 -9.51 -4.74 -3.81
CA SER A 328 -10.89 -4.82 -3.30
C SER A 328 -10.96 -5.45 -1.92
N LYS A 329 -10.24 -6.57 -1.74
CA LYS A 329 -10.21 -7.29 -0.47
C LYS A 329 -9.54 -6.47 0.63
N ARG A 330 -8.46 -5.73 0.31
CA ARG A 330 -7.82 -4.83 1.28
C ARG A 330 -8.77 -3.72 1.75
N GLN A 331 -9.59 -3.14 0.87
CA GLN A 331 -10.61 -2.16 1.27
C GLN A 331 -11.62 -2.77 2.23
N GLN A 332 -12.20 -3.91 1.87
CA GLN A 332 -13.15 -4.64 2.71
C GLN A 332 -12.54 -5.02 4.08
N ASN A 333 -11.31 -5.51 4.08
CA ASN A 333 -10.60 -5.91 5.29
C ASN A 333 -10.36 -4.71 6.24
N ARG A 334 -10.05 -3.52 5.71
CA ARG A 334 -9.93 -2.30 6.54
C ARG A 334 -11.26 -1.93 7.21
N GLU A 335 -12.37 -2.00 6.48
CA GLU A 335 -13.70 -1.71 7.03
C GLU A 335 -14.13 -2.73 8.10
N LEU A 336 -13.87 -4.02 7.85
CA LEU A 336 -14.13 -5.09 8.81
C LEU A 336 -13.28 -4.91 10.07
N LEU A 337 -11.99 -4.61 9.92
CA LEU A 337 -11.09 -4.40 11.05
C LEU A 337 -11.49 -3.15 11.86
N ARG A 338 -11.87 -2.06 11.20
CA ARG A 338 -12.43 -0.87 11.85
C ARG A 338 -13.65 -1.25 12.68
N THR A 339 -14.54 -2.06 12.13
CA THR A 339 -15.74 -2.53 12.85
C THR A 339 -15.37 -3.34 14.10
N LYS A 340 -14.45 -4.28 13.97
CA LYS A 340 -14.00 -5.13 15.08
C LYS A 340 -13.30 -4.35 16.20
N LEU A 341 -12.40 -3.43 15.84
CA LEU A 341 -11.56 -2.73 16.82
C LEU A 341 -12.21 -1.46 17.38
N LEU A 342 -12.99 -0.74 16.58
CA LEU A 342 -13.52 0.59 16.91
C LEU A 342 -15.07 0.64 16.94
N GLY A 343 -15.78 -0.44 16.63
CA GLY A 343 -17.25 -0.47 16.50
C GLY A 343 -17.74 -0.03 15.12
N SER A 344 -19.05 0.13 14.92
CA SER A 344 -19.62 0.62 13.64
C SER A 344 -19.36 2.12 13.42
N CYS A 345 -19.30 2.55 12.16
CA CYS A 345 -19.35 3.97 11.81
C CYS A 345 -20.80 4.42 11.55
N ASP A 346 -21.09 5.70 11.76
CA ASP A 346 -22.43 6.27 11.49
C ASP A 346 -22.71 6.52 9.99
N ILE A 347 -21.82 6.06 9.10
CA ILE A 347 -22.02 6.18 7.65
C ILE A 347 -23.01 5.09 7.20
N PRO A 348 -24.14 5.45 6.56
CA PRO A 348 -25.08 4.48 6.03
C PRO A 348 -24.44 3.58 4.98
N THR A 349 -24.89 2.32 4.88
CA THR A 349 -24.55 1.43 3.78
C THR A 349 -25.11 1.98 2.46
N GLU A 350 -24.35 1.81 1.39
CA GLU A 350 -24.83 2.18 0.06
C GLU A 350 -25.73 1.07 -0.49
N PRO A 351 -26.72 1.40 -1.35
CA PRO A 351 -27.64 0.41 -1.92
C PRO A 351 -26.97 -0.73 -2.70
N TRP A 352 -25.71 -0.54 -3.10
CA TRP A 352 -24.92 -1.51 -3.84
C TRP A 352 -23.91 -2.29 -2.99
N ASP A 353 -23.70 -1.95 -1.71
CA ASP A 353 -22.67 -2.56 -0.87
C ASP A 353 -22.89 -4.09 -0.76
N ASP A 354 -24.15 -4.50 -0.61
CA ASP A 354 -24.56 -5.91 -0.43
C ASP A 354 -24.86 -6.63 -1.75
N LEU A 355 -24.63 -5.99 -2.92
CA LEU A 355 -24.88 -6.66 -4.20
C LEU A 355 -23.96 -7.88 -4.38
N PRO A 356 -24.51 -9.09 -4.53
CA PRO A 356 -23.72 -10.30 -4.69
C PRO A 356 -23.12 -10.37 -6.10
N ILE A 357 -21.80 -10.47 -6.16
CA ILE A 357 -21.05 -10.65 -7.40
C ILE A 357 -20.23 -11.94 -7.32
N SER A 358 -20.15 -12.66 -8.44
CA SER A 358 -19.28 -13.83 -8.60
C SER A 358 -18.18 -13.49 -9.62
N VAL A 359 -16.92 -13.67 -9.21
CA VAL A 359 -15.74 -13.31 -10.02
C VAL A 359 -14.77 -14.48 -10.01
N SER A 360 -14.49 -15.04 -11.19
CA SER A 360 -13.48 -16.10 -11.33
C SER A 360 -12.05 -15.58 -11.10
N ASP A 361 -11.12 -16.46 -10.72
CA ASP A 361 -9.70 -16.12 -10.51
C ASP A 361 -9.08 -15.39 -11.72
N ARG A 362 -9.38 -15.86 -12.95
CA ARG A 362 -8.90 -15.23 -14.18
C ARG A 362 -9.43 -13.80 -14.38
N VAL A 363 -10.70 -13.56 -14.04
CA VAL A 363 -11.28 -12.21 -14.13
C VAL A 363 -10.71 -11.34 -13.02
N ARG A 364 -10.55 -11.88 -11.81
CA ARG A 364 -9.96 -11.18 -10.67
C ARG A 364 -8.56 -10.63 -11.00
N GLU A 365 -7.69 -11.42 -11.61
CA GLU A 365 -6.36 -10.98 -12.06
C GLU A 365 -6.43 -9.76 -12.98
N LYS A 366 -7.35 -9.77 -13.97
CA LYS A 366 -7.55 -8.64 -14.88
C LYS A 366 -8.08 -7.39 -14.17
N LEU A 367 -8.97 -7.55 -13.20
CA LEU A 367 -9.50 -6.43 -12.42
C LEU A 367 -8.38 -5.76 -11.60
N GLU A 368 -7.51 -6.57 -11.00
CA GLU A 368 -6.34 -6.09 -10.26
C GLU A 368 -5.36 -5.35 -11.18
N GLU A 369 -5.07 -5.88 -12.38
CA GLU A 369 -4.22 -5.20 -13.38
C GLU A 369 -4.81 -3.88 -13.88
N ARG A 370 -6.14 -3.78 -13.92
CA ARG A 370 -6.88 -2.60 -14.42
C ARG A 370 -7.27 -1.63 -13.30
N HIS A 371 -6.94 -1.94 -12.05
CA HIS A 371 -7.32 -1.17 -10.88
C HIS A 371 -8.84 -0.93 -10.79
N ILE A 372 -9.63 -1.98 -11.02
CA ILE A 372 -11.10 -1.95 -10.92
C ILE A 372 -11.51 -2.66 -9.64
N LEU A 373 -12.25 -1.96 -8.78
CA LEU A 373 -12.69 -2.48 -7.49
C LEU A 373 -14.05 -3.20 -7.60
N ASP A 374 -14.32 -4.08 -6.65
CA ASP A 374 -15.65 -4.68 -6.49
C ASP A 374 -16.72 -3.60 -6.25
N SER A 375 -16.39 -2.53 -5.54
CA SER A 375 -17.28 -1.38 -5.33
C SER A 375 -17.61 -0.65 -6.65
N ASP A 376 -16.63 -0.49 -7.55
CA ASP A 376 -16.86 0.10 -8.87
C ASP A 376 -17.83 -0.76 -9.70
N ILE A 377 -17.65 -2.08 -9.65
CA ILE A 377 -18.50 -3.06 -10.33
C ILE A 377 -19.92 -3.00 -9.77
N LYS A 378 -20.06 -3.14 -8.44
CA LYS A 378 -21.36 -3.14 -7.75
C LYS A 378 -22.13 -1.85 -8.00
N GLN A 379 -21.49 -0.69 -7.87
CA GLN A 379 -22.12 0.59 -8.14
C GLN A 379 -22.56 0.72 -9.61
N THR A 380 -21.75 0.23 -10.54
CA THR A 380 -22.09 0.24 -11.97
C THR A 380 -23.30 -0.64 -12.28
N LEU A 381 -23.34 -1.86 -11.73
CA LEU A 381 -24.47 -2.78 -11.88
C LEU A 381 -25.75 -2.19 -11.25
N TRP A 382 -25.66 -1.64 -10.05
CA TRP A 382 -26.81 -1.02 -9.38
C TRP A 382 -27.41 0.14 -10.17
N LYS A 383 -26.56 1.03 -10.71
CA LYS A 383 -27.02 2.16 -11.55
C LYS A 383 -27.65 1.66 -12.85
N ALA A 384 -27.07 0.65 -13.50
CA ALA A 384 -27.63 0.08 -14.71
C ALA A 384 -29.00 -0.57 -14.48
N SER A 385 -29.15 -1.35 -13.40
CA SER A 385 -30.40 -2.00 -13.03
C SER A 385 -31.48 -1.00 -12.61
N SER A 386 -31.15 0.02 -11.82
CA SER A 386 -32.10 1.06 -11.40
C SER A 386 -32.58 1.95 -12.54
N MET A 387 -31.74 2.20 -13.55
CA MET A 387 -32.11 2.98 -14.74
C MET A 387 -32.71 2.13 -15.86
N GLY A 388 -32.63 0.79 -15.77
CA GLY A 388 -33.00 -0.12 -16.85
C GLY A 388 -32.16 0.06 -18.13
N ARG A 389 -30.89 0.47 -18.00
CA ARG A 389 -30.00 0.76 -19.13
C ARG A 389 -28.81 -0.19 -19.18
N TYR A 390 -28.84 -1.10 -20.16
CA TYR A 390 -27.74 -2.02 -20.47
C TYR A 390 -27.79 -2.40 -21.96
N LEU A 391 -26.66 -2.84 -22.50
CA LEU A 391 -26.59 -3.44 -23.83
C LEU A 391 -26.60 -4.96 -23.69
N ILE A 392 -27.11 -5.67 -24.70
CA ILE A 392 -27.12 -7.15 -24.74
C ILE A 392 -26.21 -7.59 -25.88
N SER A 393 -25.25 -8.46 -25.60
CA SER A 393 -24.37 -9.04 -26.61
C SER A 393 -25.08 -10.16 -27.39
N PRO A 394 -24.60 -10.51 -28.60
CA PRO A 394 -25.10 -11.68 -29.33
C PRO A 394 -25.01 -12.99 -28.53
N GLU A 395 -24.04 -13.09 -27.61
CA GLU A 395 -23.81 -14.24 -26.73
C GLU A 395 -24.71 -14.23 -25.47
N GLY A 396 -25.61 -13.24 -25.35
CA GLY A 396 -26.58 -13.12 -24.26
C GLY A 396 -26.02 -12.53 -22.96
N THR A 397 -24.81 -12.00 -22.96
CA THR A 397 -24.27 -11.23 -21.81
C THR A 397 -24.82 -9.81 -21.80
N LYS A 398 -24.95 -9.22 -20.60
CA LYS A 398 -25.35 -7.83 -20.42
C LYS A 398 -24.10 -6.97 -20.21
N LEU A 399 -24.15 -5.75 -20.72
CA LEU A 399 -23.09 -4.76 -20.57
C LEU A 399 -23.65 -3.48 -19.93
N ALA A 400 -23.21 -3.21 -18.70
CA ALA A 400 -23.52 -2.02 -17.94
C ALA A 400 -22.40 -0.98 -18.06
N CYS A 401 -22.77 0.31 -18.03
CA CYS A 401 -21.83 1.42 -17.99
C CYS A 401 -22.23 2.44 -16.95
N SER A 402 -21.26 2.94 -16.18
CA SER A 402 -21.47 4.09 -15.31
C SER A 402 -20.22 4.94 -15.17
N ARG A 403 -20.44 6.24 -14.97
CA ARG A 403 -19.37 7.17 -14.61
C ARG A 403 -19.32 7.34 -13.09
N ILE A 404 -18.16 7.09 -12.51
CA ILE A 404 -17.86 7.25 -11.08
C ILE A 404 -16.66 8.20 -11.00
N GLY A 405 -16.88 9.39 -10.42
CA GLY A 405 -15.91 10.48 -10.51
C GLY A 405 -15.59 10.85 -11.96
N ASN A 406 -14.32 10.72 -12.35
CA ASN A 406 -13.84 11.00 -13.70
C ASN A 406 -13.60 9.74 -14.55
N VAL A 407 -13.92 8.54 -14.03
CA VAL A 407 -13.73 7.27 -14.71
C VAL A 407 -15.07 6.70 -15.16
N ASN A 408 -15.14 6.18 -16.39
CA ASN A 408 -16.26 5.38 -16.85
C ASN A 408 -15.88 3.91 -16.72
N PHE A 409 -16.72 3.15 -16.03
CA PHE A 409 -16.60 1.72 -15.84
C PHE A 409 -17.61 1.01 -16.73
N TRP A 410 -17.13 -0.05 -17.37
CA TRP A 410 -17.92 -0.96 -18.18
C TRP A 410 -17.83 -2.35 -17.56
N VAL A 411 -18.97 -2.98 -17.34
CA VAL A 411 -19.07 -4.29 -16.69
C VAL A 411 -19.89 -5.20 -17.59
N GLU A 412 -19.25 -6.25 -18.09
CA GLU A 412 -19.90 -7.34 -18.78
C GLU A 412 -20.24 -8.45 -17.79
N TYR A 413 -21.51 -8.87 -17.75
CA TYR A 413 -22.01 -9.79 -16.76
C TYR A 413 -23.13 -10.70 -17.28
N ARG A 414 -23.39 -11.78 -16.55
CA ARG A 414 -24.63 -12.56 -16.61
C ARG A 414 -25.39 -12.37 -15.31
N GLU A 415 -26.70 -12.27 -15.43
CA GLU A 415 -27.60 -12.15 -14.29
C GLU A 415 -28.25 -13.52 -14.07
N ASP A 416 -28.00 -14.09 -12.91
CA ASP A 416 -28.69 -15.28 -12.39
C ASP A 416 -29.65 -14.82 -11.28
N ASP A 417 -30.65 -15.64 -10.89
CA ASP A 417 -31.79 -15.26 -10.04
C ASP A 417 -31.45 -14.52 -8.73
N GLN A 418 -30.20 -14.58 -8.25
CA GLN A 418 -29.72 -13.90 -7.04
C GLN A 418 -28.29 -13.34 -7.12
N SER A 419 -27.62 -13.32 -8.29
CA SER A 419 -26.23 -12.81 -8.36
C SER A 419 -25.78 -12.35 -9.74
N PHE A 420 -24.75 -11.51 -9.76
CA PHE A 420 -24.11 -11.06 -11.00
C PHE A 420 -22.80 -11.81 -11.22
N THR A 421 -22.77 -12.69 -12.22
CA THR A 421 -21.55 -13.36 -12.66
C THR A 421 -20.76 -12.44 -13.59
N ILE A 422 -19.60 -11.97 -13.14
CA ILE A 422 -18.77 -11.01 -13.89
C ILE A 422 -17.91 -11.74 -14.92
N ILE A 423 -18.09 -11.35 -16.19
CA ILE A 423 -17.37 -11.92 -17.33
C ILE A 423 -16.11 -11.10 -17.64
N ASN A 424 -16.23 -9.77 -17.60
CA ASN A 424 -15.15 -8.84 -17.89
C ASN A 424 -15.49 -7.42 -17.36
N ALA A 425 -14.48 -6.60 -17.10
CA ALA A 425 -14.69 -5.18 -16.85
C ALA A 425 -13.50 -4.35 -17.33
N TRP A 426 -13.76 -3.14 -17.81
CA TRP A 426 -12.73 -2.19 -18.22
C TRP A 426 -13.14 -0.77 -17.87
N SER A 427 -12.18 0.15 -17.90
CA SER A 427 -12.43 1.54 -17.59
C SER A 427 -11.67 2.49 -18.52
N HIS A 428 -12.24 3.68 -18.72
CA HIS A 428 -11.60 4.76 -19.46
C HIS A 428 -12.03 6.13 -18.94
N ARG A 429 -11.22 7.15 -19.22
CA ARG A 429 -11.50 8.54 -18.77
C ARG A 429 -12.12 9.43 -19.85
N MET A 430 -12.30 8.92 -21.07
CA MET A 430 -12.96 9.64 -22.16
C MET A 430 -14.43 9.95 -21.83
N ILE A 431 -14.88 11.18 -22.07
CA ILE A 431 -16.31 11.53 -22.03
C ILE A 431 -16.87 11.20 -23.42
N MET A 432 -17.85 10.31 -23.48
CA MET A 432 -18.58 10.05 -24.72
C MET A 432 -19.86 10.89 -24.69
N GLU A 433 -19.87 11.98 -25.45
CA GLU A 433 -21.11 12.69 -25.74
C GLU A 433 -21.86 11.90 -26.80
N LEU A 434 -22.96 11.25 -26.41
CA LEU A 434 -23.91 10.72 -27.37
C LEU A 434 -24.63 11.94 -27.96
N MET A 435 -24.31 12.29 -29.21
CA MET A 435 -25.10 13.27 -29.96
C MET A 435 -26.52 12.70 -30.07
N THR A 436 -27.46 13.35 -29.38
CA THR A 436 -28.90 13.03 -29.34
C THR A 436 -29.58 13.25 -30.67
#